data_AF-B4SB46-F1
#
_entry.id   AF-B4SB46-F1
#
_cell.length_a   1.000
_cell.length_b   1.000
_cell.length_c   1.000
_cell.angle_alpha   90.00
_cell.angle_beta   90.00
_cell.angle_gamma   90.00
#
_symmetry.space_group_name_H-M   'P 1'
#
loop_
_entity.id
_entity.type
_entity.pdbx_description
1 polymer ?
#
loop_
_entity_poly.entity_id
_entity_poly.type
_entity_poly.pdbx_seq_one_letter_code
_entity_poly.pdbx_strand_id
1 'polypeptide(L)' 'MQSKENHMEAKEIILDVMKKEGSPLNAGRIAEISGLDRKEVDKAMKALKDEELIVSPKRCYWEVKA' A
#
# COMPACT_ATOMS: atom_id res chain seq x y z
N MET A 1 -26.25 -3.44 3.31
CA MET A 1 -25.42 -2.23 3.51
C MET A 1 -24.03 -2.68 3.91
N GLN A 2 -23.14 -2.89 2.94
CA GLN A 2 -21.71 -3.15 3.16
C GLN A 2 -21.03 -2.63 1.90
N SER A 3 -20.96 -1.31 1.82
CA SER A 3 -20.43 -0.63 0.64
C SER A 3 -19.78 0.66 1.12
N LYS A 4 -18.44 0.70 1.02
CA LYS A 4 -17.59 1.88 0.85
C LYS A 4 -16.75 2.44 2.02
N GLU A 5 -16.40 1.69 3.07
CA GLU A 5 -15.40 2.21 4.06
C GLU A 5 -13.99 1.60 3.95
N ASN A 6 -13.82 0.40 3.41
CA ASN A 6 -12.51 -0.28 3.45
C ASN A 6 -11.47 0.12 2.36
N HIS A 7 -11.82 0.97 1.40
CA HIS A 7 -10.94 1.21 0.23
C HIS A 7 -10.10 2.48 0.31
N MET A 8 -10.40 3.38 1.24
CA MET A 8 -9.63 4.62 1.43
C MET A 8 -8.62 4.44 2.58
N GLU A 9 -9.04 3.86 3.70
CA GLU A 9 -8.15 3.53 4.83
C GLU A 9 -6.94 2.70 4.39
N ALA A 10 -7.15 1.63 3.62
CA ALA A 10 -6.05 0.77 3.20
C ALA A 10 -4.98 1.54 2.42
N LYS A 11 -5.36 2.46 1.52
CA LYS A 11 -4.40 3.26 0.75
C LYS A 11 -3.65 4.25 1.64
N GLU A 12 -4.38 4.92 2.53
CA GLU A 12 -3.82 5.90 3.45
C GLU A 12 -2.83 5.27 4.42
N ILE A 13 -3.18 4.10 4.99
CA ILE A 13 -2.28 3.35 5.88
C ILE A 13 -1.05 2.88 5.11
N ILE A 14 -1.20 2.36 3.90
CA ILE A 14 -0.05 1.95 3.07
C ILE A 14 0.87 3.14 2.77
N LEU A 15 0.31 4.30 2.42
CA LEU A 15 1.06 5.53 2.20
C LEU A 15 1.77 6.02 3.47
N ASP A 16 1.12 5.97 4.64
CA ASP A 16 1.74 6.34 5.93
C ASP A 16 2.89 5.41 6.28
N VAL A 17 2.68 4.09 6.16
CA VAL A 17 3.70 3.06 6.43
C VAL A 17 4.90 3.25 5.51
N MET A 18 4.67 3.42 4.21
CA MET A 18 5.75 3.65 3.25
C MET A 18 6.47 4.98 3.48
N LYS A 19 5.74 6.06 3.84
CA LYS A 19 6.36 7.36 4.19
C LYS A 19 7.18 7.30 5.48
N LYS A 20 6.70 6.56 6.49
CA LYS A 20 7.42 6.34 7.75
C LYS A 20 8.71 5.57 7.55
N GLU A 21 8.66 4.49 6.77
CA GLU A 21 9.84 3.66 6.51
C GLU A 21 10.83 4.36 5.58
N GLY A 22 10.37 5.26 4.70
CA GLY A 22 11.22 6.01 3.77
C GLY A 22 12.06 5.11 2.86
N SER A 23 11.62 3.85 2.71
CA SER A 23 12.36 2.77 2.06
C SER A 23 11.40 1.93 1.22
N PRO A 24 11.90 1.24 0.18
CA PRO A 24 11.07 0.33 -0.60
C PRO A 24 10.58 -0.83 0.28
N LEU A 25 9.27 -1.02 0.36
CA LEU A 25 8.62 -2.10 1.12
C LEU A 25 7.93 -3.09 0.19
N ASN A 26 7.91 -4.36 0.57
CA ASN A 26 7.14 -5.36 -0.15
C ASN A 26 5.71 -5.47 0.40
N ALA A 27 4.79 -6.03 -0.40
CA ALA A 27 3.38 -6.21 -0.02
C ALA A 27 3.19 -6.98 1.30
N GLY A 28 4.07 -7.95 1.60
CA GLY A 28 4.04 -8.70 2.84
C GLY A 28 4.37 -7.84 4.05
N ARG A 29 5.44 -7.04 3.95
CA ARG A 29 5.86 -6.09 5.00
C ARG A 29 4.80 -5.04 5.24
N ILE A 30 4.19 -4.53 4.17
CA ILE A 30 3.10 -3.58 4.26
C ILE A 30 1.93 -4.20 5.01
N ALA A 31 1.51 -5.43 4.68
CA ALA A 31 0.45 -6.13 5.41
C ALA A 31 0.80 -6.37 6.89
N GLU A 32 2.05 -6.74 7.20
CA GLU A 32 2.50 -6.93 8.59
C GLU A 32 2.50 -5.62 9.39
N ILE A 33 2.99 -4.52 8.80
CA ILE A 33 3.11 -3.22 9.50
C ILE A 33 1.74 -2.52 9.59
N SER A 34 0.96 -2.55 8.50
CA SER A 34 -0.37 -1.94 8.46
C SER A 34 -1.43 -2.74 9.21
N GLY A 35 -1.19 -4.02 9.47
CA GLY A 35 -2.19 -4.94 10.00
C GLY A 35 -3.36 -5.21 9.03
N LEU A 36 -3.24 -4.80 7.76
CA LEU A 36 -4.26 -5.00 6.74
C LEU A 36 -4.25 -6.43 6.22
N ASP A 37 -5.42 -6.88 5.78
CA ASP A 37 -5.55 -8.17 5.15
C ASP A 37 -4.82 -8.18 3.79
N ARG A 38 -4.20 -9.30 3.43
CA ARG A 38 -3.41 -9.39 2.18
C ARG A 38 -4.24 -9.04 0.94
N LYS A 39 -5.54 -9.31 0.97
CA LYS A 39 -6.48 -8.90 -0.09
C LYS A 39 -6.63 -7.38 -0.17
N GLU A 40 -6.68 -6.70 0.96
CA GLU A 40 -6.80 -5.25 1.00
C GLU A 40 -5.51 -4.58 0.55
N VAL A 41 -4.36 -5.07 1.01
CA VAL A 41 -3.05 -4.58 0.57
C VAL A 41 -2.85 -4.77 -0.93
N ASP A 42 -3.18 -5.94 -1.48
CA ASP A 42 -3.06 -6.19 -2.92
C ASP A 42 -3.96 -5.23 -3.73
N LYS A 43 -5.21 -5.06 -3.30
CA LYS A 43 -6.17 -4.19 -4.00
C LYS A 43 -5.76 -2.71 -3.90
N ALA A 44 -5.32 -2.26 -2.73
CA ALA A 44 -4.87 -0.90 -2.51
C ALA A 44 -3.54 -0.62 -3.23
N MET A 45 -2.57 -1.54 -3.21
CA MET A 45 -1.34 -1.41 -3.98
C MET A 45 -1.60 -1.38 -5.49
N LYS A 46 -2.55 -2.19 -5.97
CA LYS A 46 -2.92 -2.15 -7.39
C LYS A 46 -3.52 -0.81 -7.77
N ALA A 47 -4.39 -0.24 -6.93
CA ALA A 47 -4.92 1.11 -7.12
C ALA A 47 -3.82 2.18 -7.05
N LEU A 48 -2.99 2.17 -6.00
CA LEU A 48 -1.89 3.13 -5.83
C LEU A 48 -0.87 3.08 -6.97
N LYS A 49 -0.62 1.88 -7.53
CA LYS A 49 0.23 1.70 -8.70
C LYS A 49 -0.43 2.27 -9.97
N ASP A 50 -1.73 2.06 -10.14
CA ASP A 50 -2.51 2.60 -11.26
C ASP A 50 -2.57 4.13 -11.20
N GLU A 51 -2.70 4.68 -9.99
CA GLU A 51 -2.65 6.11 -9.68
C GLU A 51 -1.21 6.68 -9.72
N GLU A 52 -0.20 5.87 -10.04
CA GLU A 52 1.23 6.20 -10.04
C GLU A 52 1.76 6.82 -8.73
N LEU A 53 1.07 6.58 -7.60
CA LEU A 53 1.45 7.09 -6.28
C LEU A 53 2.57 6.26 -5.62
N ILE A 54 2.80 5.04 -6.11
CA ILE A 54 3.88 4.18 -5.68
C ILE A 54 4.74 3.75 -6.87
N VAL A 55 6.05 3.66 -6.67
CA VAL A 55 7.00 3.17 -7.67
C VAL A 55 7.67 1.89 -7.19
N SER A 56 8.02 1.02 -8.14
CA SER A 56 8.73 -0.23 -7.87
C SER A 56 10.16 -0.13 -8.39
N PRO A 57 11.11 0.37 -7.59
CA PRO A 57 12.52 0.47 -8.00
C PRO A 57 13.15 -0.91 -8.18
N LYS A 58 12.63 -1.92 -7.46
CA LYS A 58 13.16 -3.28 -7.39
C LYS A 58 11.98 -4.25 -7.39
N ARG A 59 12.15 -5.41 -8.05
CA ARG A 59 11.13 -6.46 -8.13
C ARG A 59 10.59 -6.80 -6.73
N CYS A 60 9.27 -6.69 -6.56
CA CYS A 60 8.52 -6.91 -5.31
C CYS A 60 8.70 -5.85 -4.23
N TYR A 61 9.33 -4.72 -4.51
CA TYR A 61 9.43 -3.58 -3.60
C TYR A 61 8.67 -2.39 -4.15
N TRP A 62 8.05 -1.63 -3.25
CA TRP A 62 7.17 -0.51 -3.53
C TRP A 62 7.50 0.61 -2.56
N GLU A 63 7.73 1.81 -3.08
CA GLU A 63 7.92 3.03 -2.30
C GLU A 63 6.92 4.09 -2.75
N VAL A 64 6.59 5.05 -1.88
CA VAL A 64 5.78 6.20 -2.28
C VAL A 64 6.57 7.02 -3.30
N LYS A 65 5.95 7.32 -4.45
CA LYS A 65 6.46 8.32 -5.37
C LYS A 65 6.33 9.67 -4.68
N ALA A 66 7.45 10.23 -4.22
CA ALA A 66 7.49 11.59 -3.70
C ALA A 66 7.17 12.60 -4.81
#